data_AF-A0A226M7G6-F1
#
_entry.id   AF-A0A226M7G6-F1
#
_cell.length_a   1.000
_cell.length_b   1.000
_cell.length_c   1.000
_cell.angle_alpha   90.00
_cell.angle_beta   90.00
_cell.angle_gamma   90.00
#
_symmetry.space_group_name_H-M   'P 1'
#
loop_
_entity.id
_entity.type
_entity.pdbx_description
1 polymer ?
#
loop_
_entity_poly.entity_id
_entity_poly.type
_entity_poly.pdbx_seq_one_letter_code
_entity_poly.pdbx_strand_id
1 'polypeptide(L)'
;MQLTFSPVAGVGVDDMFIMIASWEQSSRKAEKSDTKSRLAETYREAALSVTITTLTDVLAFFIGTWTAFPSVRSFCLYTGTAFVFCYVYVITFFGAVIALNHKRVKGNRHWITCMQVEVGKKSCLYNACCIGSCSSESPEPETSETESEHPMSVFFQKYYGPFLTGRWIKLLVVLLYGAYLGGSIYGCTQMREGIDLRNLASDDSYVIPYYDDDDRYFSEYGPRVMVVITGSVQYWNESVRNDIEACTRDLENVAYVDKNLSLSWLRVYTGIA
;
A
#
# COMPACT_ATOMS: atom_id res chain seq x y z
N MET A 1 0.22 -8.07 -11.55
CA MET A 1 -1.20 -8.12 -11.10
C MET A 1 -1.32 -8.32 -9.58
N GLN A 2 -0.56 -9.24 -8.99
CA GLN A 2 -0.59 -9.53 -7.54
C GLN A 2 -0.20 -8.32 -6.65
N LEU A 3 0.79 -7.53 -7.05
CA LEU A 3 1.24 -6.34 -6.33
C LEU A 3 0.19 -5.22 -6.23
N THR A 4 -0.72 -5.13 -7.20
CA THR A 4 -1.82 -4.14 -7.21
C THR A 4 -2.99 -4.59 -6.34
N PHE A 5 -3.21 -5.90 -6.21
CA PHE A 5 -4.36 -6.45 -5.49
C PHE A 5 -4.23 -6.31 -3.96
N SER A 6 -3.05 -6.60 -3.41
CA SER A 6 -2.87 -6.60 -1.95
C SER A 6 -3.15 -5.24 -1.29
N PRO A 7 -2.68 -4.09 -1.82
CA PRO A 7 -2.98 -2.79 -1.23
C PRO A 7 -4.47 -2.43 -1.33
N VAL A 8 -5.11 -2.73 -2.47
CA VAL A 8 -6.53 -2.45 -2.70
C VAL A 8 -7.41 -3.25 -1.75
N ALA A 9 -7.10 -4.54 -1.54
CA ALA A 9 -7.83 -5.37 -0.60
C ALA A 9 -7.64 -4.88 0.85
N GLY A 10 -6.43 -4.50 1.24
CA GLY A 10 -6.15 -3.98 2.58
C GLY A 10 -6.94 -2.70 2.90
N VAL A 11 -6.85 -1.70 2.04
CA VAL A 11 -7.56 -0.41 2.22
C VAL A 11 -9.07 -0.59 2.16
N GLY A 12 -9.57 -1.36 1.19
CA GLY A 12 -11.01 -1.58 1.07
C GLY A 12 -11.62 -2.32 2.27
N VAL A 13 -10.88 -3.25 2.88
CA VAL A 13 -11.32 -3.94 4.10
C VAL A 13 -11.29 -3.01 5.32
N ASP A 14 -10.26 -2.16 5.45
CA ASP A 14 -10.18 -1.16 6.52
C ASP A 14 -11.38 -0.20 6.48
N ASP A 15 -11.70 0.33 5.30
CA ASP A 15 -12.85 1.22 5.10
C ASP A 15 -14.18 0.54 5.48
N MET A 16 -14.35 -0.75 5.15
CA MET A 16 -15.53 -1.53 5.53
C MET A 16 -15.63 -1.71 7.04
N PHE A 17 -14.52 -1.95 7.73
CA PHE A 17 -14.48 -2.07 9.19
C PHE A 17 -14.83 -0.75 9.88
N ILE A 18 -14.31 0.38 9.39
CA ILE A 18 -14.67 1.71 9.92
C ILE A 18 -16.17 1.95 9.78
N MET A 19 -16.74 1.68 8.61
CA MET A 19 -18.18 1.83 8.36
C MET A 19 -19.04 0.95 9.28
N ILE A 20 -18.65 -0.31 9.54
CA ILE A 20 -19.36 -1.20 10.47
C ILE A 20 -19.22 -0.70 11.92
N ALA A 21 -18.02 -0.33 12.34
CA ALA A 21 -17.76 0.12 13.72
C ALA A 21 -18.57 1.39 14.05
N SER A 22 -18.60 2.37 13.15
CA SER A 22 -19.43 3.57 13.32
C SER A 22 -20.93 3.26 13.25
N TRP A 23 -21.33 2.24 12.49
CA TRP A 23 -22.71 1.76 12.48
C TRP A 23 -23.14 1.16 13.83
N GLU A 24 -22.29 0.32 14.44
CA GLU A 24 -22.52 -0.25 15.78
C GLU A 24 -22.48 0.83 16.87
N GLN A 25 -21.62 1.84 16.75
CA GLN A 25 -21.61 2.94 17.69
C GLN A 25 -22.90 3.79 17.60
N SER A 26 -23.37 4.04 16.37
CA SER A 26 -24.66 4.69 16.11
C SER A 26 -25.84 3.87 16.66
N SER A 27 -25.75 2.53 16.63
CA SER A 27 -26.79 1.68 17.24
C SER A 27 -26.89 1.82 18.74
N ARG A 28 -25.77 2.06 19.43
CA ARG A 28 -25.74 2.29 20.89
C ARG A 28 -26.28 3.66 21.29
N LYS A 29 -26.14 4.69 20.44
CA LYS A 29 -26.61 6.07 20.74
C LYS A 29 -28.09 6.30 20.46
N ALA A 30 -28.67 5.60 19.49
CA ALA A 30 -30.02 5.92 18.99
C ALA A 30 -30.98 4.73 19.12
N GLU A 31 -31.62 4.63 20.29
CA GLU A 31 -32.52 3.53 20.64
C GLU A 31 -33.84 3.54 19.82
N LYS A 32 -34.25 4.65 19.19
CA LYS A 32 -35.56 4.75 18.48
C LYS A 32 -35.58 5.61 17.20
N SER A 33 -34.48 5.70 16.44
CA SER A 33 -34.51 6.43 15.16
C SER A 33 -34.75 5.52 13.94
N ASP A 34 -35.45 6.09 12.96
CA ASP A 34 -35.71 5.49 11.65
C ASP A 34 -34.41 5.03 10.98
N THR A 35 -34.49 3.95 10.18
CA THR A 35 -33.33 3.38 9.48
C THR A 35 -32.60 4.42 8.63
N LYS A 36 -33.33 5.37 8.02
CA LYS A 36 -32.73 6.44 7.22
C LYS A 36 -31.95 7.43 8.06
N SER A 37 -32.48 7.82 9.21
CA SER A 37 -31.81 8.74 10.13
C SER A 37 -30.53 8.13 10.70
N ARG A 38 -30.53 6.83 11.03
CA ARG A 38 -29.32 6.12 11.48
C ARG A 38 -28.25 6.04 10.41
N LEU A 39 -28.65 5.73 9.17
CA LEU A 39 -27.74 5.71 8.03
C LEU A 39 -27.13 7.08 7.76
N ALA A 40 -27.94 8.13 7.82
CA ALA A 40 -27.44 9.50 7.64
C ALA A 40 -26.39 9.85 8.70
N GLU A 41 -26.60 9.51 9.97
CA GLU A 41 -25.64 9.82 11.04
C GLU A 41 -24.36 8.97 10.92
N THR A 42 -24.48 7.67 10.63
CA THR A 42 -23.30 6.82 10.41
C THR A 42 -22.48 7.31 9.21
N TYR A 43 -23.12 7.69 8.11
CA TYR A 43 -22.40 8.26 6.96
C TYR A 43 -21.75 9.59 7.30
N ARG A 44 -22.41 10.44 8.10
CA ARG A 44 -21.85 11.73 8.50
C ARG A 44 -20.52 11.58 9.26
N GLU A 45 -20.35 10.51 10.04
CA GLU A 45 -19.13 10.28 10.82
C GLU A 45 -18.12 9.37 10.07
N ALA A 46 -18.57 8.21 9.59
CA ALA A 46 -17.71 7.21 8.96
C ALA A 46 -17.31 7.58 7.52
N ALA A 47 -18.26 8.05 6.71
CA ALA A 47 -17.98 8.34 5.31
C ALA A 47 -17.01 9.53 5.17
N LEU A 48 -17.06 10.52 6.09
CA LEU A 48 -16.07 11.61 6.11
C LEU A 48 -14.65 11.07 6.35
N SER A 49 -14.47 10.17 7.32
CA SER A 49 -13.17 9.55 7.60
C SER A 49 -12.64 8.78 6.39
N VAL A 50 -13.47 7.89 5.83
CA VAL A 50 -13.13 7.09 4.64
C VAL A 50 -12.80 7.97 3.43
N THR A 51 -13.55 9.07 3.22
CA THR A 51 -13.30 10.01 2.11
C THR A 51 -11.93 10.68 2.24
N ILE A 52 -11.53 11.08 3.46
CA ILE A 52 -10.25 11.76 3.69
C ILE A 52 -9.08 10.81 3.40
N THR A 53 -9.15 9.58 3.91
CA THR A 53 -8.13 8.55 3.70
C THR A 53 -8.00 8.24 2.21
N THR A 54 -9.12 7.86 1.57
CA THR A 54 -9.12 7.51 0.13
C THR A 54 -8.68 8.66 -0.76
N LEU A 55 -9.07 9.91 -0.47
CA LEU A 55 -8.62 11.08 -1.23
C LEU A 55 -7.10 11.27 -1.11
N THR A 56 -6.57 11.13 0.10
CA THR A 56 -5.13 11.33 0.35
C THR A 56 -4.30 10.23 -0.33
N ASP A 57 -4.76 8.97 -0.26
CA ASP A 57 -4.12 7.85 -0.94
C ASP A 57 -4.15 8.03 -2.46
N VAL A 58 -5.31 8.39 -3.02
CA VAL A 58 -5.47 8.64 -4.46
C VAL A 58 -4.53 9.76 -4.91
N LEU A 59 -4.44 10.87 -4.17
CA LEU A 59 -3.52 11.96 -4.48
C LEU A 59 -2.05 11.51 -4.41
N ALA A 60 -1.67 10.73 -3.39
CA ALA A 60 -0.31 10.20 -3.25
C ALA A 60 0.06 9.30 -4.44
N PHE A 61 -0.85 8.41 -4.87
CA PHE A 61 -0.64 7.57 -6.05
C PHE A 61 -0.59 8.39 -7.34
N PHE A 62 -1.44 9.41 -7.49
CA PHE A 62 -1.37 10.30 -8.65
C PHE A 62 -0.06 11.07 -8.73
N ILE A 63 0.48 11.57 -7.62
CA ILE A 63 1.82 12.18 -7.58
C ILE A 63 2.89 11.15 -8.01
N GLY A 64 2.74 9.88 -7.62
CA GLY A 64 3.61 8.78 -8.05
C GLY A 64 3.63 8.54 -9.56
N THR A 65 2.61 8.96 -10.30
CA THR A 65 2.59 8.84 -11.78
C THR A 65 3.55 9.81 -12.49
N TRP A 66 4.07 10.81 -11.77
CA TRP A 66 5.05 11.76 -12.29
C TRP A 66 6.49 11.19 -12.31
N THR A 67 6.71 10.00 -11.75
CA THR A 67 8.03 9.36 -11.72
C THR A 67 8.56 9.06 -13.12
N ALA A 68 9.89 9.05 -13.30
CA ALA A 68 10.51 8.76 -14.61
C ALA A 68 10.43 7.27 -15.00
N PHE A 69 10.21 6.37 -14.03
CA PHE A 69 10.21 4.92 -14.23
C PHE A 69 8.85 4.41 -14.75
N PRO A 70 8.74 3.92 -15.99
CA PRO A 70 7.44 3.54 -16.58
C PRO A 70 6.68 2.48 -15.80
N SER A 71 7.39 1.50 -15.22
CA SER A 71 6.79 0.45 -14.38
C SER A 71 6.03 1.03 -13.18
N VAL A 72 6.65 1.98 -12.48
CA VAL A 72 6.05 2.64 -11.30
C VAL A 72 4.86 3.50 -11.72
N ARG A 73 4.95 4.22 -12.85
CA ARG A 73 3.85 5.03 -13.37
C ARG A 73 2.61 4.18 -13.66
N SER A 74 2.77 3.05 -14.35
CA SER A 74 1.66 2.14 -14.64
C SER A 74 1.07 1.57 -13.36
N PHE A 75 1.91 1.15 -12.40
CA PHE A 75 1.45 0.66 -11.11
C PHE A 75 0.60 1.69 -10.37
N CYS A 76 1.12 2.91 -10.19
CA CYS A 76 0.43 4.01 -9.51
C CYS A 76 -0.87 4.42 -10.19
N LEU A 77 -0.93 4.39 -11.53
CA LEU A 77 -2.14 4.71 -12.27
C LEU A 77 -3.24 3.65 -12.03
N TYR A 78 -2.89 2.37 -12.08
CA TYR A 78 -3.83 1.28 -11.83
C TYR A 78 -4.30 1.23 -10.37
N THR A 79 -3.41 1.38 -9.39
CA THR A 79 -3.79 1.40 -7.96
C THR A 79 -4.64 2.62 -7.62
N GLY A 80 -4.24 3.82 -8.08
CA GLY A 80 -5.00 5.05 -7.85
C GLY A 80 -6.42 4.98 -8.44
N THR A 81 -6.54 4.46 -9.67
CA THR A 81 -7.87 4.25 -10.29
C THR A 81 -8.69 3.20 -9.54
N ALA A 82 -8.08 2.08 -9.12
CA ALA A 82 -8.75 1.05 -8.33
C ALA A 82 -9.26 1.57 -6.98
N PHE A 83 -8.53 2.47 -6.32
CA PHE A 83 -8.94 3.09 -5.05
C PHE A 83 -10.17 3.98 -5.23
N VAL A 84 -10.26 4.73 -6.32
CA VAL A 84 -11.47 5.52 -6.65
C VAL A 84 -12.68 4.59 -6.82
N PHE A 85 -12.54 3.49 -7.55
CA PHE A 85 -13.62 2.51 -7.70
C PHE A 85 -13.98 1.82 -6.38
N CYS A 86 -12.98 1.49 -5.55
CA CYS A 86 -13.18 0.91 -4.23
C CYS A 86 -14.00 1.86 -3.34
N TYR A 87 -13.63 3.14 -3.31
CA TYR A 87 -14.37 4.17 -2.58
C TYR A 87 -15.84 4.25 -3.01
N VAL A 88 -16.11 4.30 -4.33
CA VAL A 88 -17.49 4.30 -4.86
C VAL A 88 -18.25 3.05 -4.40
N TYR A 89 -17.61 1.88 -4.43
CA TYR A 89 -18.24 0.62 -4.03
C TYR A 89 -18.53 0.56 -2.52
N VAL A 90 -17.61 1.03 -1.68
CA VAL A 90 -17.79 1.10 -0.22
C VAL A 90 -18.94 2.05 0.13
N ILE A 91 -18.99 3.24 -0.47
CA ILE A 91 -20.02 4.23 -0.16
C ILE A 91 -21.40 3.85 -0.70
N THR A 92 -21.48 3.25 -1.90
CA THR A 92 -22.78 2.96 -2.53
C THR A 92 -23.26 1.54 -2.23
N PHE A 93 -22.53 0.54 -2.71
CA PHE A 93 -22.95 -0.86 -2.63
C PHE A 93 -22.89 -1.38 -1.19
N PHE A 94 -21.76 -1.21 -0.52
CA PHE A 94 -21.59 -1.75 0.83
C PHE A 94 -22.50 -1.07 1.85
N GLY A 95 -22.63 0.25 1.81
CA GLY A 95 -23.57 0.91 2.70
C GLY A 95 -25.06 0.61 2.40
N ALA A 96 -25.43 0.33 1.14
CA ALA A 96 -26.76 -0.22 0.83
C ALA A 96 -26.96 -1.62 1.45
N VAL A 97 -25.94 -2.47 1.43
CA VAL A 97 -25.95 -3.78 2.10
C VAL A 97 -26.12 -3.63 3.61
N ILE A 98 -25.44 -2.67 4.26
CA ILE A 98 -25.63 -2.36 5.69
C ILE A 98 -27.08 -1.96 5.97
N ALA A 99 -27.66 -1.06 5.17
CA ALA A 99 -29.03 -0.62 5.34
C ALA A 99 -30.06 -1.75 5.17
N LEU A 100 -29.86 -2.63 4.18
CA LEU A 100 -30.68 -3.82 3.96
C LEU A 100 -30.53 -4.82 5.10
N ASN A 101 -29.30 -5.08 5.54
CA ASN A 101 -29.02 -5.97 6.66
C ASN A 101 -29.69 -5.46 7.94
N HIS A 102 -29.69 -4.15 8.19
CA HIS A 102 -30.40 -3.57 9.32
C HIS A 102 -31.92 -3.77 9.26
N LYS A 103 -32.54 -3.54 8.10
CA LYS A 103 -33.98 -3.80 7.90
C LYS A 103 -34.32 -5.27 8.15
N ARG A 104 -33.40 -6.16 7.81
CA ARG A 104 -33.49 -7.60 8.01
C ARG A 104 -33.34 -8.01 9.48
N VAL A 105 -32.39 -7.42 10.21
CA VAL A 105 -32.22 -7.62 11.67
C VAL A 105 -33.45 -7.12 12.43
N LYS A 106 -33.97 -5.93 12.10
CA LYS A 106 -35.24 -5.41 12.66
C LYS A 106 -36.45 -6.34 12.43
N GLY A 107 -36.43 -7.15 11.36
CA GLY A 107 -37.49 -8.09 11.03
C GLY A 107 -37.37 -9.47 11.68
N ASN A 108 -36.37 -9.69 12.56
CA ASN A 108 -36.04 -10.99 13.17
C ASN A 108 -35.94 -12.13 12.14
N ARG A 109 -35.27 -11.86 11.01
CA ARG A 109 -35.10 -12.83 9.92
C ARG A 109 -33.71 -13.47 9.99
N HIS A 110 -33.67 -14.81 9.90
CA HIS A 110 -32.44 -15.60 9.97
C HIS A 110 -31.40 -15.20 8.91
N TRP A 111 -30.09 -15.19 9.24
CA TRP A 111 -28.99 -14.57 8.47
C TRP A 111 -28.72 -15.14 7.04
N ILE A 112 -29.03 -16.41 6.80
CA ILE A 112 -28.92 -17.05 5.47
C ILE A 112 -30.27 -17.18 4.75
N THR A 113 -31.31 -17.62 5.47
CA THR A 113 -32.56 -18.08 4.86
C THR A 113 -33.60 -16.98 4.68
N CYS A 114 -33.38 -15.78 5.23
CA CYS A 114 -34.29 -14.61 5.15
C CYS A 114 -35.73 -14.86 5.63
N MET A 115 -36.00 -16.03 6.24
CA MET A 115 -37.28 -16.38 6.84
C MET A 115 -37.37 -15.79 8.25
N GLN A 116 -38.57 -15.37 8.65
CA GLN A 116 -38.81 -14.94 10.03
C GLN A 116 -38.67 -16.12 10.97
N VAL A 117 -37.91 -15.93 12.04
CA VAL A 117 -37.73 -16.94 13.06
C VAL A 117 -38.80 -16.70 14.12
N GLU A 118 -39.75 -17.63 14.24
CA GLU A 118 -40.68 -17.65 15.37
C GLU A 118 -39.93 -18.13 16.63
N VAL A 119 -40.08 -17.37 17.72
CA VAL A 119 -39.40 -17.59 19.00
C VAL A 119 -40.05 -18.79 19.70
N GLY A 120 -39.62 -20.00 19.33
CA GLY A 120 -40.29 -21.23 19.74
C GLY A 120 -39.46 -22.21 20.58
N LYS A 121 -38.17 -22.44 20.29
CA LYS A 121 -37.38 -23.46 21.03
C LYS A 121 -35.90 -23.11 21.11
N LYS A 122 -35.40 -22.99 22.34
CA LYS A 122 -33.97 -22.80 22.66
C LYS A 122 -33.19 -24.08 22.32
N SER A 123 -32.40 -24.03 21.25
CA SER A 123 -31.32 -24.99 20.98
C SER A 123 -30.00 -24.24 20.88
N CYS A 124 -28.86 -24.86 21.19
CA CYS A 124 -27.54 -24.21 21.21
C CYS A 124 -27.18 -23.55 19.86
N LEU A 125 -27.64 -24.15 18.75
CA LEU A 125 -27.52 -23.63 17.37
C LEU A 125 -28.35 -22.35 17.11
N TYR A 126 -29.35 -22.05 17.94
CA TYR A 126 -30.18 -20.85 17.85
C TYR A 126 -29.40 -19.59 18.24
N ASN A 127 -28.51 -19.67 19.23
CA ASN A 127 -27.71 -18.54 19.70
C ASN A 127 -26.57 -18.15 18.73
N ALA A 128 -26.11 -19.09 17.92
CA ALA A 128 -25.11 -18.83 16.87
C ALA A 128 -25.75 -18.27 15.58
N CYS A 129 -27.06 -18.50 15.37
CA CYS A 129 -27.77 -18.16 14.13
C CYS A 129 -28.67 -16.91 14.22
N CYS A 130 -28.98 -16.43 15.43
CA CYS A 130 -29.76 -15.22 15.65
C CYS A 130 -28.90 -14.16 16.34
N ILE A 131 -28.35 -13.23 15.54
CA ILE A 131 -27.76 -11.98 16.03
C ILE A 131 -28.94 -11.06 16.38
N GLY A 132 -29.47 -11.21 17.60
CA GLY A 132 -30.60 -10.44 18.07
C GLY A 132 -31.07 -10.99 19.40
N SER A 133 -30.58 -10.40 20.49
CA SER A 133 -31.15 -10.60 21.83
C SER A 133 -32.59 -10.11 21.79
N CYS A 134 -33.56 -11.03 21.78
CA CYS A 134 -34.95 -10.70 22.02
C CYS A 134 -35.19 -10.74 23.54
N SER A 135 -35.08 -9.60 24.21
CA SER A 135 -35.73 -9.38 25.50
C SER A 135 -37.06 -8.69 25.22
N SER A 136 -38.15 -9.44 25.33
CA SER A 136 -39.50 -8.90 25.34
C SER A 136 -39.87 -8.58 26.78
N GLU A 137 -39.54 -7.37 27.25
CA GLU A 137 -40.26 -6.74 28.36
C GLU A 137 -40.12 -5.21 28.26
N SER A 138 -41.24 -4.53 28.51
CA SER A 138 -41.48 -3.09 28.32
C SER A 138 -40.86 -2.23 29.46
N PRO A 139 -40.84 -0.88 29.32
CA PRO A 139 -39.74 -0.02 29.78
C PRO A 139 -39.84 0.43 31.23
N GLU A 140 -38.76 0.28 32.01
CA GLU A 140 -38.46 1.08 33.21
C GLU A 140 -36.95 1.34 33.34
N PRO A 141 -36.54 2.44 34.00
CA PRO A 141 -35.27 3.10 33.75
C PRO A 141 -34.13 2.56 34.62
N GLU A 142 -32.92 2.66 34.07
CA GLU A 142 -31.62 2.50 34.73
C GLU A 142 -31.20 1.08 35.14
N THR A 143 -30.46 0.40 34.26
CA THR A 143 -29.03 0.12 34.48
C THR A 143 -28.45 -0.56 33.24
N SER A 144 -27.61 0.17 32.49
CA SER A 144 -26.58 -0.32 31.55
C SER A 144 -26.65 -1.82 31.17
N GLU A 145 -27.61 -2.20 30.33
CA GLU A 145 -27.70 -3.57 29.82
C GLU A 145 -26.56 -3.82 28.84
N THR A 146 -25.76 -4.81 29.21
CA THR A 146 -24.45 -5.12 28.65
C THR A 146 -24.62 -6.08 27.47
N GLU A 147 -25.00 -5.57 26.29
CA GLU A 147 -24.79 -6.33 25.05
C GLU A 147 -23.28 -6.41 24.79
N SER A 148 -22.80 -7.63 24.53
CA SER A 148 -21.40 -8.06 24.55
C SER A 148 -20.42 -7.04 23.99
N GLU A 149 -19.77 -6.27 24.86
CA GLU A 149 -18.62 -5.48 24.46
C GLU A 149 -17.56 -6.44 23.92
N HIS A 150 -17.12 -6.20 22.68
CA HIS A 150 -16.12 -7.04 22.03
C HIS A 150 -14.93 -7.19 22.99
N PRO A 151 -14.43 -8.41 23.28
CA PRO A 151 -13.40 -8.61 24.32
C PRO A 151 -12.15 -7.73 24.12
N MET A 152 -11.88 -7.36 22.87
CA MET A 152 -10.83 -6.43 22.48
C MET A 152 -11.07 -5.00 22.99
N SER A 153 -12.28 -4.44 22.91
CA SER A 153 -12.56 -3.08 23.41
C SER A 153 -12.42 -3.01 24.93
N VAL A 154 -12.85 -4.05 25.64
CA VAL A 154 -12.71 -4.16 27.11
C VAL A 154 -11.23 -4.23 27.50
N PHE A 155 -10.42 -4.99 26.77
CA PHE A 155 -8.98 -5.04 26.98
C PHE A 155 -8.32 -3.67 26.77
N PHE A 156 -8.65 -2.99 25.66
CA PHE A 156 -8.09 -1.67 25.35
C PHE A 156 -8.46 -0.62 26.40
N GLN A 157 -9.72 -0.63 26.86
CA GLN A 157 -10.19 0.36 27.82
C GLN A 157 -9.70 0.10 29.26
N LYS A 158 -9.71 -1.17 29.71
CA LYS A 158 -9.39 -1.51 31.11
C LYS A 158 -7.91 -1.73 31.40
N TYR A 159 -7.16 -2.29 30.44
CA TYR A 159 -5.75 -2.66 30.66
C TYR A 159 -4.80 -1.76 29.88
N TYR A 160 -5.01 -1.63 28.56
CA TYR A 160 -4.06 -0.92 27.69
C TYR A 160 -4.05 0.60 27.90
N GLY A 161 -5.24 1.21 27.96
CA GLY A 161 -5.42 2.65 28.14
C GLY A 161 -4.76 3.22 29.40
N PRO A 162 -5.10 2.74 30.62
CA PRO A 162 -4.48 3.24 31.84
C PRO A 162 -2.99 2.92 31.94
N PHE A 163 -2.54 1.80 31.37
CA PHE A 163 -1.12 1.47 31.28
C PHE A 163 -0.34 2.50 30.45
N LEU A 164 -0.76 2.78 29.22
CA LEU A 164 -0.06 3.75 28.36
C LEU A 164 -0.15 5.20 28.85
N THR A 165 -1.23 5.56 29.55
CA THR A 165 -1.44 6.94 30.01
C THR A 165 -0.60 7.28 31.25
N GLY A 166 0.05 6.29 31.87
CA GLY A 166 0.98 6.53 32.98
C GLY A 166 2.15 7.43 32.58
N ARG A 167 2.47 8.44 33.40
CA ARG A 167 3.51 9.45 33.09
C ARG A 167 4.87 8.84 32.75
N TRP A 168 5.28 7.81 33.48
CA TRP A 168 6.54 7.09 33.25
C TRP A 168 6.54 6.29 31.94
N ILE A 169 5.44 5.60 31.65
CA ILE A 169 5.30 4.81 30.42
C ILE A 169 5.25 5.74 29.21
N LYS A 170 4.55 6.87 29.31
CA LYS A 170 4.52 7.90 28.27
C LYS A 170 5.92 8.45 27.96
N LEU A 171 6.71 8.77 28.99
CA LEU A 171 8.09 9.21 28.80
C LEU A 171 8.95 8.12 28.14
N LEU A 172 8.80 6.86 28.56
CA LEU A 172 9.52 5.74 27.96
C LEU A 172 9.16 5.55 26.49
N VAL A 173 7.87 5.60 26.14
CA VAL A 173 7.40 5.46 24.75
C VAL A 173 7.96 6.57 23.88
N VAL A 174 7.93 7.83 24.35
CA VAL A 174 8.51 8.97 23.62
C VAL A 174 10.01 8.80 23.42
N LEU A 175 10.74 8.36 24.45
CA LEU A 175 12.19 8.12 24.35
C LEU A 175 12.50 7.00 23.36
N LEU A 176 11.75 5.90 23.40
CA LEU A 176 11.89 4.77 22.49
C LEU A 176 11.61 5.19 21.04
N TYR A 177 10.53 5.93 20.79
CA TYR A 177 10.23 6.46 19.45
C TYR A 177 11.30 7.46 18.98
N GLY A 178 11.84 8.28 19.88
CA GLY A 178 12.94 9.19 19.57
C GLY A 178 14.21 8.45 19.17
N ALA A 179 14.58 7.39 19.91
CA ALA A 179 15.71 6.54 19.58
C ALA A 179 15.49 5.79 18.26
N TYR A 180 14.29 5.24 18.03
CA TYR A 180 13.92 4.58 16.78
C TYR A 180 13.99 5.54 15.59
N LEU A 181 13.51 6.77 15.73
CA LEU A 181 13.58 7.78 14.68
C LEU A 181 15.02 8.18 14.39
N GLY A 182 15.84 8.41 15.43
CA GLY A 182 17.26 8.70 15.26
C GLY A 182 18.02 7.56 14.58
N GLY A 183 17.76 6.32 14.98
CA GLY A 183 18.31 5.13 14.34
C GLY A 183 17.87 4.97 12.89
N SER A 184 16.60 5.26 12.58
CA SER A 184 16.07 5.21 11.21
C SER A 184 16.71 6.27 10.31
N ILE A 185 16.89 7.51 10.81
CA ILE A 185 17.58 8.58 10.07
C ILE A 185 19.04 8.18 9.79
N TYR A 186 19.72 7.61 10.77
CA TYR A 186 21.07 7.08 10.58
C TYR A 186 21.11 5.90 9.60
N GLY A 187 20.09 5.04 9.62
CA GLY A 187 19.94 3.95 8.65
C GLY A 187 19.78 4.46 7.21
N CYS A 188 19.02 5.55 7.03
CA CYS A 188 18.85 6.18 5.72
C CYS A 188 20.17 6.69 5.13
N THR A 189 21.16 7.09 5.93
CA THR A 189 22.46 7.56 5.40
C THR A 189 23.38 6.42 4.95
N GLN A 190 23.12 5.18 5.37
CA GLN A 190 23.89 4.00 4.98
C GLN A 190 23.21 3.14 3.91
N MET A 191 22.05 3.56 3.40
CA MET A 191 21.33 2.80 2.39
C MET A 191 22.12 2.77 1.09
N ARG A 192 22.52 1.58 0.65
CA ARG A 192 23.22 1.39 -0.63
C ARG A 192 22.22 1.46 -1.78
N GLU A 193 22.51 2.29 -2.77
CA GLU A 193 21.71 2.43 -3.97
C GLU A 193 22.07 1.33 -4.98
N GLY A 194 21.07 0.66 -5.53
CA GLY A 194 21.27 -0.34 -6.57
C GLY A 194 20.22 -1.45 -6.51
N ILE A 195 19.90 -2.00 -7.68
CA ILE A 195 19.13 -3.24 -7.80
C ILE A 195 20.11 -4.29 -8.28
N ASP A 196 20.29 -5.34 -7.47
CA ASP A 196 20.97 -6.53 -7.94
C ASP A 196 20.03 -7.33 -8.85
N LEU A 197 20.43 -7.51 -10.11
CA LEU A 197 19.66 -8.25 -11.12
C LEU A 197 19.39 -9.69 -10.69
N ARG A 198 20.23 -10.27 -9.84
CA ARG A 198 20.06 -11.63 -9.31
C ARG A 198 18.78 -11.76 -8.49
N ASN A 199 18.42 -10.72 -7.75
CA ASN A 199 17.21 -10.68 -6.90
C ASN A 199 15.91 -10.54 -7.71
N LEU A 200 15.99 -10.27 -9.02
CA LEU A 200 14.83 -10.25 -9.91
C LEU A 200 14.53 -11.64 -10.50
N ALA A 201 15.50 -12.54 -10.48
CA ALA A 201 15.33 -13.91 -10.94
C ALA A 201 14.64 -14.75 -9.86
N SER A 202 13.97 -15.83 -10.28
CA SER A 202 13.48 -16.84 -9.33
C SER A 202 14.65 -17.50 -8.62
N ASP A 203 14.47 -17.89 -7.35
CA ASP A 203 15.54 -18.49 -6.53
C ASP A 203 16.19 -19.73 -7.19
N ASP A 204 15.42 -20.52 -7.93
CA ASP A 204 15.89 -21.71 -8.66
C ASP A 204 16.37 -21.42 -10.11
N SER A 205 16.49 -20.15 -10.49
CA SER A 205 16.85 -19.76 -11.86
C SER A 205 18.33 -19.99 -12.15
N TYR A 206 18.65 -20.49 -13.35
CA TYR A 206 20.02 -20.60 -13.86
C TYR A 206 20.75 -19.25 -13.97
N VAL A 207 20.00 -18.15 -13.92
CA VAL A 207 20.52 -16.78 -14.03
C VAL A 207 21.38 -16.39 -12.82
N ILE A 208 21.03 -16.89 -11.62
CA ILE A 208 21.79 -16.61 -10.40
C ILE A 208 23.22 -17.17 -10.47
N PRO A 209 23.43 -18.49 -10.71
CA PRO A 209 24.78 -19.03 -10.82
C PRO A 209 25.54 -18.49 -12.04
N TYR A 210 24.84 -18.15 -13.13
CA TYR A 210 25.47 -17.49 -14.28
C TYR A 210 26.10 -16.14 -13.87
N TYR A 211 25.35 -15.27 -13.19
CA TYR A 211 25.88 -13.98 -12.76
C TYR A 211 26.92 -14.11 -11.65
N ASP A 212 26.83 -15.12 -10.79
CA ASP A 212 27.88 -15.42 -9.80
C ASP A 212 29.20 -15.82 -10.47
N ASP A 213 29.14 -16.67 -11.50
CA ASP A 213 30.30 -17.08 -12.27
C ASP A 213 30.86 -15.92 -13.12
N ASP A 214 29.98 -15.09 -13.71
CA ASP A 214 30.37 -13.90 -14.47
C ASP A 214 31.13 -12.90 -13.59
N ASP A 215 30.62 -12.56 -12.41
CA ASP A 215 31.33 -11.68 -11.46
C ASP A 215 32.63 -12.31 -10.94
N ARG A 216 32.67 -13.64 -10.78
CA ARG A 216 33.86 -14.30 -10.24
C ARG A 216 34.99 -14.43 -11.25
N TYR A 217 34.68 -14.76 -12.50
CA TYR A 217 35.67 -15.07 -13.53
C TYR A 217 35.85 -13.97 -14.57
N PHE A 218 34.87 -13.08 -14.75
CA PHE A 218 34.84 -12.08 -15.82
C PHE A 218 34.70 -10.64 -15.32
N SER A 219 34.81 -10.37 -14.02
CA SER A 219 34.74 -9.01 -13.45
C SER A 219 35.92 -8.09 -13.80
N GLU A 220 37.01 -8.64 -14.36
CA GLU A 220 38.18 -7.84 -14.75
C GLU A 220 37.87 -6.90 -15.93
N TYR A 221 36.98 -7.31 -16.84
CA TYR A 221 36.59 -6.51 -18.00
C TYR A 221 35.13 -6.09 -17.91
N GLY A 222 34.89 -4.78 -17.93
CA GLY A 222 33.54 -4.22 -17.95
C GLY A 222 32.82 -4.37 -19.29
N PRO A 223 31.54 -3.98 -19.37
CA PRO A 223 30.78 -4.01 -20.62
C PRO A 223 31.42 -3.11 -21.67
N ARG A 224 31.38 -3.55 -22.93
CA ARG A 224 31.90 -2.77 -24.06
C ARG A 224 31.05 -1.53 -24.29
N VAL A 225 31.64 -0.35 -24.09
CA VAL A 225 31.00 0.95 -24.38
C VAL A 225 31.22 1.32 -25.84
N MET A 226 30.14 1.70 -26.53
CA MET A 226 30.19 2.22 -27.90
C MET A 226 29.88 3.70 -27.90
N VAL A 227 30.84 4.51 -28.36
CA VAL A 227 30.68 5.96 -28.50
C VAL A 227 30.24 6.25 -29.93
N VAL A 228 29.07 6.87 -30.07
CA VAL A 228 28.46 7.16 -31.38
C VAL A 228 28.31 8.67 -31.54
N ILE A 229 28.79 9.18 -32.67
CA ILE A 229 28.59 10.56 -33.08
C ILE A 229 27.25 10.63 -33.83
N THR A 230 26.24 11.27 -33.23
CA THR A 230 24.88 11.32 -33.78
C THR A 230 24.67 12.40 -34.83
N GLY A 231 25.54 13.42 -34.87
CA GLY A 231 25.46 14.55 -35.80
C GLY A 231 26.07 14.26 -37.17
N SER A 232 25.69 15.06 -38.18
CA SER A 232 26.40 15.06 -39.47
C SER A 232 27.74 15.75 -39.32
N VAL A 233 28.82 15.03 -39.60
CA VAL A 233 30.18 15.52 -39.43
C VAL A 233 30.96 15.39 -40.72
N GLN A 234 31.71 16.44 -41.06
CA GLN A 234 32.54 16.51 -42.25
C GLN A 234 33.87 15.79 -42.02
N TYR A 235 33.87 14.46 -42.03
CA TYR A 235 35.05 13.62 -41.77
C TYR A 235 36.22 13.85 -42.76
N TRP A 236 35.97 14.48 -43.90
CA TRP A 236 37.01 14.86 -44.86
C TRP A 236 37.88 16.03 -44.37
N ASN A 237 37.41 16.84 -43.42
CA ASN A 237 38.15 17.98 -42.89
C ASN A 237 39.13 17.53 -41.80
N GLU A 238 40.41 17.87 -41.97
CA GLU A 238 41.47 17.48 -41.03
C GLU A 238 41.28 18.07 -39.63
N SER A 239 40.84 19.33 -39.52
CA SER A 239 40.57 19.95 -38.22
C SER A 239 39.53 19.16 -37.44
N VAL A 240 38.45 18.76 -38.11
CA VAL A 240 37.35 18.00 -37.50
C VAL A 240 37.79 16.61 -37.08
N ARG A 241 38.65 15.95 -37.87
CA ARG A 241 39.24 14.65 -37.47
C ARG A 241 40.12 14.80 -36.22
N ASN A 242 40.92 15.86 -36.15
CA ASN A 242 41.77 16.12 -34.99
C ASN A 242 40.95 16.41 -33.73
N ASP A 243 39.83 17.13 -33.86
CA ASP A 243 38.91 17.40 -32.74
C ASP A 243 38.24 16.11 -32.23
N ILE A 244 37.79 15.22 -33.14
CA ILE A 244 37.23 13.90 -32.77
C ILE A 244 38.29 13.03 -32.08
N GLU A 245 39.52 13.05 -32.59
CA GLU A 245 40.63 12.31 -32.02
C GLU A 245 41.02 12.83 -30.63
N ALA A 246 41.01 14.15 -30.42
CA ALA A 246 41.21 14.76 -29.11
C ALA A 246 40.13 14.30 -28.11
N CYS A 247 38.86 14.36 -28.50
CA CYS A 247 37.74 13.88 -27.69
C CYS A 247 37.86 12.37 -27.36
N THR A 248 38.29 11.56 -28.34
CA THR A 248 38.50 10.12 -28.13
C THR A 248 39.61 9.86 -27.12
N ARG A 249 40.72 10.60 -27.20
CA ARG A 249 41.82 10.50 -26.21
C ARG A 249 41.39 10.93 -24.82
N ASP A 250 40.56 11.96 -24.70
CA ASP A 250 40.01 12.39 -23.41
C ASP A 250 39.15 11.29 -22.78
N LEU A 251 38.35 10.58 -23.58
CA LEU A 251 37.58 9.43 -23.11
C LEU A 251 38.46 8.24 -22.71
N GLU A 252 39.51 7.95 -23.49
CA GLU A 252 40.50 6.90 -23.17
C GLU A 252 41.32 7.22 -21.91
N ASN A 253 41.44 8.50 -21.54
CA ASN A 253 42.17 8.91 -20.34
C ASN A 253 41.37 8.73 -19.04
N VAL A 254 40.09 8.37 -19.11
CA VAL A 254 39.26 8.11 -17.94
C VAL A 254 39.66 6.80 -17.27
N ALA A 255 39.70 6.76 -15.93
CA ALA A 255 40.15 5.60 -15.15
C ALA A 255 39.35 4.29 -15.37
N TYR A 256 38.14 4.40 -15.93
CA TYR A 256 37.24 3.27 -16.19
C TYR A 256 37.47 2.62 -17.57
N VAL A 257 38.36 3.18 -18.40
CA VAL A 257 38.60 2.72 -19.78
C VAL A 257 40.01 2.18 -19.89
N ASP A 258 40.13 0.93 -20.34
CA ASP A 258 41.44 0.36 -20.71
C ASP A 258 41.86 0.90 -22.08
N LYS A 259 42.98 1.62 -22.10
CA LYS A 259 43.54 2.25 -23.31
C LYS A 259 43.99 1.24 -24.36
N ASN A 260 44.33 0.02 -23.98
CA ASN A 260 44.83 -1.00 -24.90
C ASN A 260 43.70 -1.69 -25.67
N LEU A 261 42.46 -1.59 -25.18
CA LEU A 261 41.29 -2.24 -25.74
C LEU A 261 40.39 -1.28 -26.54
N SER A 262 40.77 0.00 -26.67
CA SER A 262 40.02 0.97 -27.45
C SER A 262 40.18 0.71 -28.95
N LEU A 263 39.07 0.79 -29.70
CA LEU A 263 39.04 0.59 -31.14
C LEU A 263 38.41 1.81 -31.80
N SER A 264 39.17 2.47 -32.67
CA SER A 264 38.70 3.61 -33.47
C SER A 264 38.86 3.31 -34.96
N TRP A 265 37.74 3.24 -35.67
CA TRP A 265 37.73 3.04 -37.13
C TRP A 265 38.41 4.20 -37.86
N LEU A 266 38.34 5.42 -37.30
CA LEU A 266 38.92 6.61 -37.91
C LEU A 266 40.45 6.53 -37.90
N ARG A 267 41.06 6.10 -36.79
CA ARG A 267 42.51 5.87 -36.69
C ARG A 267 43.00 4.80 -37.67
N VAL A 268 42.22 3.72 -37.82
CA VAL A 268 42.52 2.65 -38.78
C VAL A 268 42.45 3.18 -40.21
N TYR A 269 41.42 3.95 -40.56
CA TYR A 269 41.27 4.54 -41.88
C TYR A 269 42.41 5.49 -42.22
N THR A 270 42.79 6.39 -41.32
CA THR A 270 43.91 7.34 -41.53
C THR A 270 45.28 6.68 -41.51
N GLY A 271 45.42 5.51 -40.90
CA GLY A 271 46.67 4.75 -40.91
C GLY A 271 46.90 3.94 -42.18
N ILE A 272 45.84 3.70 -42.97
CA ILE A 272 45.88 2.97 -44.25
C ILE A 272 46.01 3.92 -45.45
N ALA A 273 45.44 5.12 -45.34
CA ALA A 273 45.45 6.17 -46.37
C ALA A 273 46.76 6.98 -46.37
#